data_AF-A0A9X4AX08-F1
#
_entry.id   AF-A0A9X4AX08-F1
#
_cell.length_a   1.000
_cell.length_b   1.000
_cell.length_c   1.000
_cell.angle_alpha   90.00
_cell.angle_beta   90.00
_cell.angle_gamma   90.00
#
_symmetry.space_group_name_H-M   'P 1'
#
loop_
_entity.id
_entity.type
_entity.pdbx_description
1 polymer ?
#
loop_
_entity_poly.entity_id
_entity_poly.type
_entity_poly.pdbx_seq_one_letter_code
_entity_poly.pdbx_strand_id
1 'polypeptide(L)'
;MPRNKMQKNVVPEASEPAELSTAFALASDGKLYFAFESVPPPDRLVFVGYALRADEATKLGAAGLLGWAMLHKLALGSDGCIYVQEGAIDPTGRDVFRGFAATPEEAIRAAEEIHRVASNVTVEVFASKRAAAA
;
A
#
# COMPACT_ATOMS: atom_id res chain seq x y z
N MET A 1 23.02 52.22 24.57
CA MET A 1 22.20 51.24 25.33
C MET A 1 20.99 50.87 24.49
N PRO A 2 20.79 49.57 24.19
CA PRO A 2 20.04 49.09 23.02
C PRO A 2 18.57 48.78 23.33
N ARG A 3 17.68 48.94 22.33
CA ARG A 3 16.33 48.34 22.34
C ARG A 3 16.42 46.95 21.72
N ASN A 4 16.39 45.95 22.60
CA ASN A 4 16.36 44.53 22.30
C ASN A 4 15.05 44.21 21.57
N LYS A 5 15.09 43.91 20.26
CA LYS A 5 13.94 43.37 19.53
C LYS A 5 13.91 41.86 19.77
N MET A 6 12.94 41.42 20.56
CA MET A 6 12.65 40.00 20.77
C MET A 6 12.46 39.30 19.42
N GLN A 7 13.34 38.35 19.12
CA GLN A 7 13.13 37.37 18.07
C GLN A 7 11.90 36.55 18.45
N LYS A 8 10.85 36.62 17.62
CA LYS A 8 9.74 35.68 17.70
C LYS A 8 10.27 34.29 17.38
N ASN A 9 10.25 33.40 18.36
CA ASN A 9 10.36 31.97 18.14
C ASN A 9 9.24 31.54 17.19
N VAL A 10 9.60 31.21 15.96
CA VAL A 10 8.72 30.50 15.03
C VAL A 10 8.77 29.04 15.47
N VAL A 11 7.70 28.60 16.13
CA VAL A 11 7.46 27.18 16.39
C VAL A 11 7.25 26.53 15.02
N PRO A 12 7.98 25.46 14.65
CA PRO A 12 7.72 24.76 13.40
C PRO A 12 6.31 24.18 13.47
N GLU A 13 5.47 24.67 12.57
CA GLU A 13 4.11 24.22 12.33
C GLU A 13 4.17 22.71 12.06
N ALA A 14 3.55 21.92 12.94
CA ALA A 14 3.44 20.49 12.76
C ALA A 14 2.66 20.27 11.46
N SER A 15 3.35 19.79 10.43
CA SER A 15 2.75 19.46 9.14
C SER A 15 1.57 18.53 9.38
N GLU A 16 0.38 18.93 8.95
CA GLU A 16 -0.81 18.08 8.97
C GLU A 16 -0.45 16.73 8.30
N PRO A 17 -0.89 15.60 8.88
CA PRO A 17 -0.61 14.30 8.29
C PRO A 17 -1.23 14.28 6.90
N ALA A 18 -0.38 14.14 5.87
CA ALA A 18 -0.82 13.99 4.50
C ALA A 18 -1.89 12.88 4.44
N GLU A 19 -3.06 13.18 3.87
CA GLU A 19 -4.11 12.19 3.66
C GLU A 19 -3.48 10.99 2.94
N LEU A 20 -3.47 9.83 3.62
CA LEU A 20 -2.96 8.61 3.03
C LEU A 20 -3.89 8.25 1.87
N SER A 21 -3.32 8.07 0.67
CA SER A 21 -4.03 7.44 -0.42
C SER A 21 -4.64 6.13 0.07
N THR A 22 -5.92 5.91 -0.20
CA THR A 22 -6.63 4.68 0.19
C THR A 22 -6.11 3.45 -0.55
N ALA A 23 -5.41 3.65 -1.66
CA ALA A 23 -4.77 2.57 -2.40
C ALA A 23 -3.45 2.14 -1.74
N PHE A 24 -3.29 0.84 -1.55
CA PHE A 24 -2.09 0.26 -0.96
C PHE A 24 -1.72 -1.06 -1.64
N ALA A 25 -0.49 -1.52 -1.41
CA ALA A 25 -0.04 -2.84 -1.83
C ALA A 25 0.76 -3.51 -0.71
N LEU A 26 0.46 -4.79 -0.45
CA LEU A 26 1.23 -5.63 0.47
C LEU A 26 2.27 -6.41 -0.32
N ALA A 27 3.55 -6.14 -0.08
CA ALA A 27 4.66 -6.72 -0.83
C ALA A 27 5.27 -7.96 -0.16
N SER A 28 5.92 -8.80 -0.97
CA SER A 28 6.60 -10.03 -0.54
C SER A 28 7.81 -9.79 0.38
N ASP A 29 8.30 -8.55 0.46
CA ASP A 29 9.31 -8.14 1.45
C ASP A 29 8.70 -7.79 2.83
N GLY A 30 7.39 -8.06 3.01
CA GLY A 30 6.65 -7.84 4.24
C GLY A 30 6.25 -6.39 4.47
N LYS A 31 6.50 -5.48 3.53
CA LYS A 31 6.15 -4.06 3.68
C LYS A 31 4.79 -3.73 3.06
N LEU A 32 4.09 -2.82 3.72
CA LEU A 32 2.93 -2.15 3.18
C LEU A 32 3.39 -0.89 2.44
N TYR A 33 2.92 -0.72 1.21
CA TYR A 33 3.20 0.45 0.40
C TYR A 33 1.91 1.24 0.17
N PHE A 34 1.92 2.54 0.44
CA PHE A 34 0.80 3.44 0.12
C PHE A 34 1.04 4.15 -1.19
N ALA A 35 0.01 4.23 -2.03
CA ALA A 35 0.11 4.90 -3.31
C ALA A 35 0.39 6.40 -3.15
N PHE A 36 1.10 6.96 -4.12
CA PHE A 36 1.30 8.41 -4.22
C PHE A 36 1.20 8.86 -5.68
N GLU A 37 0.64 10.05 -5.91
CA GLU A 37 0.49 10.61 -7.25
C GLU A 37 1.70 11.43 -7.70
N SER A 38 2.42 12.05 -6.75
CA SER A 38 3.48 13.01 -7.03
C SER A 38 4.84 12.55 -6.47
N VAL A 39 5.30 13.17 -5.38
CA VAL A 39 6.60 12.89 -4.77
C VAL A 39 6.37 12.10 -3.49
N PRO A 40 7.04 10.97 -3.27
CA PRO A 40 6.93 10.23 -2.03
C PRO A 40 7.53 11.05 -0.88
N PRO A 41 7.12 10.80 0.38
CA PRO A 41 7.77 11.42 1.52
C PRO A 41 9.29 11.14 1.53
N PRO A 42 10.11 12.08 2.02
CA PRO A 42 11.56 11.90 2.06
C PRO A 42 11.94 10.66 2.87
N ASP A 43 13.08 10.06 2.51
CA ASP A 43 13.66 8.89 3.18
C ASP A 43 12.77 7.62 3.21
N ARG A 44 11.69 7.59 2.42
CA ARG A 44 10.85 6.39 2.27
C ARG A 44 11.33 5.54 1.10
N LEU A 45 11.38 4.22 1.34
CA LEU A 45 11.60 3.26 0.26
C LEU A 45 10.43 3.31 -0.71
N VAL A 46 10.74 3.36 -2.00
CA VAL A 46 9.74 3.36 -3.07
C VAL A 46 9.65 1.97 -3.69
N PHE A 47 8.42 1.57 -4.00
CA PHE A 47 8.12 0.44 -4.86
C PHE A 47 7.40 0.95 -6.11
N VAL A 48 7.93 0.57 -7.27
CA VAL A 48 7.25 0.72 -8.56
C VAL A 48 7.04 -0.68 -9.08
N GLY A 49 5.79 -1.02 -9.40
CA GLY A 49 5.43 -2.32 -9.91
C GLY A 49 4.43 -2.24 -11.05
N TYR A 50 4.51 -3.20 -11.96
CA TYR A 50 3.63 -3.33 -13.12
C TYR A 50 2.71 -4.53 -12.93
N ALA A 51 1.43 -4.35 -13.23
CA ALA A 51 0.42 -5.38 -13.01
C ALA A 51 0.64 -6.59 -13.93
N LEU A 52 0.58 -7.79 -13.34
CA LEU A 52 0.38 -9.02 -14.10
C LEU A 52 -1.01 -9.01 -14.71
N ARG A 53 -1.09 -9.47 -15.97
CA ARG A 53 -2.37 -9.71 -16.61
C ARG A 53 -3.02 -10.94 -15.98
N ALA A 54 -4.35 -10.97 -15.97
CA ALA A 54 -5.11 -12.07 -15.35
C ALA A 54 -4.75 -13.44 -15.95
N ASP A 55 -4.48 -13.51 -17.26
CA ASP A 55 -4.09 -14.75 -17.93
C ASP A 55 -2.68 -15.21 -17.54
N GLU A 56 -1.74 -14.29 -17.33
CA GLU A 56 -0.38 -14.57 -16.84
C GLU A 56 -0.40 -15.10 -15.41
N ALA A 57 -1.14 -14.42 -14.52
CA ALA A 57 -1.30 -14.85 -13.14
C ALA A 57 -1.93 -16.25 -13.05
N THR A 58 -2.92 -16.52 -13.90
CA THR A 58 -3.58 -17.84 -13.98
C THR A 58 -2.62 -18.91 -14.50
N LYS A 59 -1.84 -18.62 -15.54
CA LYS A 59 -0.84 -19.54 -16.12
C LYS A 59 0.26 -19.90 -15.13
N LEU A 60 0.75 -18.93 -14.36
CA LEU A 60 1.75 -19.15 -13.32
C LEU A 60 1.19 -19.97 -12.15
N GLY A 61 -0.05 -19.69 -11.76
CA GLY A 61 -0.67 -20.26 -10.57
C GLY A 61 0.07 -19.88 -9.27
N ALA A 62 -0.41 -20.42 -8.15
CA ALA A 62 0.14 -20.07 -6.83
C ALA A 62 1.62 -20.46 -6.68
N ALA A 63 2.03 -21.63 -7.16
CA ALA A 63 3.41 -22.11 -7.05
C ALA A 63 4.38 -21.28 -7.91
N GLY A 64 3.98 -20.89 -9.13
CA GLY A 64 4.78 -20.05 -10.00
C GLY A 64 4.94 -18.64 -9.43
N LEU A 65 3.84 -18.06 -8.91
CA LEU A 65 3.88 -16.77 -8.22
C LEU A 65 4.76 -16.80 -6.97
N LEU A 66 4.72 -17.88 -6.19
CA LEU A 66 5.60 -18.04 -5.04
C LEU A 66 7.08 -18.12 -5.46
N GLY A 67 7.39 -18.90 -6.52
CA GLY A 67 8.74 -18.97 -7.07
C GLY A 67 9.24 -17.61 -7.56
N TRP A 68 8.37 -16.81 -8.18
CA TRP A 68 8.67 -15.43 -8.55
C TRP A 68 8.87 -14.52 -7.35
N ALA A 69 8.06 -14.63 -6.30
CA ALA A 69 8.20 -13.86 -5.07
C ALA A 69 9.55 -14.10 -4.35
N MET A 70 10.19 -15.25 -4.59
CA MET A 70 11.53 -15.54 -4.09
C MET A 70 12.65 -14.87 -4.92
N LEU A 71 12.39 -14.50 -6.18
CA LEU A 71 13.36 -13.92 -7.10
C LEU A 71 13.18 -12.41 -7.28
N HIS A 72 11.93 -11.96 -7.21
CA HIS A 72 11.49 -10.60 -7.46
C HIS A 72 10.51 -10.16 -6.38
N LYS A 73 10.42 -8.85 -6.13
CA LYS A 73 9.38 -8.34 -5.24
C LYS A 73 8.04 -8.37 -5.97
N LEU A 74 7.07 -9.07 -5.37
CA LEU A 74 5.67 -9.04 -5.78
C LEU A 74 4.87 -8.26 -4.76
N ALA A 75 3.81 -7.58 -5.18
CA ALA A 75 2.89 -6.92 -4.27
C ALA A 75 1.44 -7.17 -4.65
N LEU A 76 0.61 -7.50 -3.67
CA LEU A 76 -0.84 -7.59 -3.83
C LEU A 76 -1.45 -6.21 -3.58
N GLY A 77 -1.99 -5.60 -4.62
CA GLY A 77 -2.68 -4.32 -4.53
C GLY A 77 -4.07 -4.45 -3.91
N SER A 78 -4.53 -3.37 -3.28
CA SER A 78 -5.90 -3.25 -2.75
C SER A 78 -6.97 -3.29 -3.85
N ASP A 79 -6.58 -3.13 -5.10
CA ASP A 79 -7.39 -3.30 -6.32
C ASP A 79 -7.48 -4.77 -6.78
N GLY A 80 -6.83 -5.70 -6.09
CA GLY A 80 -6.81 -7.12 -6.43
C GLY A 80 -5.77 -7.50 -7.49
N CYS A 81 -4.95 -6.56 -7.95
CA CYS A 81 -3.89 -6.84 -8.92
C CYS A 81 -2.61 -7.35 -8.23
N ILE A 82 -1.83 -8.19 -8.94
CA ILE A 82 -0.48 -8.57 -8.52
C ILE A 82 0.51 -7.71 -9.30
N TYR A 83 1.26 -6.89 -8.60
CA TYR A 83 2.30 -6.03 -9.14
C TYR A 83 3.66 -6.69 -9.03
N VAL A 84 4.41 -6.70 -10.13
CA VAL A 84 5.80 -7.19 -10.17
C VAL A 84 6.73 -6.00 -10.20
N GLN A 85 7.79 -6.04 -9.40
CA GLN A 85 8.81 -4.99 -9.33
C GLN A 85 9.30 -4.57 -10.72
N GLU A 86 9.49 -3.25 -10.88
CA GLU A 86 10.12 -2.66 -12.06
C GLU A 86 11.42 -3.38 -12.46
N GLY A 87 11.57 -3.62 -13.76
CA GLY A 87 12.71 -4.33 -14.35
C GLY A 87 12.54 -5.85 -14.44
N ALA A 88 11.53 -6.44 -13.79
CA ALA A 88 11.28 -7.88 -13.87
C ALA A 88 10.41 -8.29 -15.07
N ILE A 89 9.55 -7.39 -15.58
CA ILE A 89 8.67 -7.63 -16.73
C ILE A 89 8.62 -6.40 -17.65
N ASP A 90 8.20 -6.60 -18.91
CA ASP A 90 7.95 -5.51 -19.86
C ASP A 90 6.79 -4.63 -19.37
N PRO A 91 6.99 -3.31 -19.15
CA PRO A 91 5.97 -2.41 -18.65
C PRO A 91 4.91 -2.03 -19.70
N THR A 92 5.13 -2.32 -20.97
CA THR A 92 4.32 -1.80 -22.07
C THR A 92 2.85 -2.24 -21.96
N GLY A 93 1.95 -1.26 -21.82
CA GLY A 93 0.51 -1.50 -21.76
C GLY A 93 0.04 -2.22 -20.48
N ARG A 94 0.73 -1.99 -19.36
CA ARG A 94 0.36 -2.50 -18.03
C ARG A 94 0.00 -1.35 -17.10
N ASP A 95 -0.90 -1.63 -16.18
CA ASP A 95 -1.19 -0.72 -15.08
C ASP A 95 0.02 -0.66 -14.13
N VAL A 96 0.24 0.52 -13.56
CA VAL A 96 1.40 0.80 -12.71
C VAL A 96 0.95 1.17 -11.31
N PHE A 97 1.58 0.56 -10.32
CA PHE A 97 1.49 0.98 -8.93
C PHE A 97 2.79 1.65 -8.51
N ARG A 98 2.69 2.83 -7.89
CA ARG A 98 3.81 3.57 -7.32
C ARG A 98 3.47 3.84 -5.86
N GLY A 99 4.24 3.26 -4.95
CA GLY A 99 3.98 3.40 -3.53
C GLY A 99 5.24 3.63 -2.71
N PHE A 100 5.08 4.30 -1.57
CA PHE A 100 6.14 4.47 -0.58
C PHE A 100 5.89 3.57 0.62
N ALA A 101 6.95 3.04 1.22
CA ALA A 101 6.86 2.14 2.35
C ALA A 101 6.32 2.86 3.59
N ALA A 102 5.29 2.27 4.18
CA ALA A 102 4.77 2.65 5.49
C ALA A 102 5.86 2.56 6.56
N THR A 103 5.81 3.42 7.59
CA THR A 103 6.56 3.18 8.82
C THR A 103 5.97 1.96 9.53
N PRO A 104 6.70 1.38 10.50
CA PRO A 104 6.12 0.36 11.38
C PRO A 104 4.80 0.81 12.02
N GLU A 105 4.71 2.06 12.49
CA GLU A 105 3.51 2.60 13.14
C GLU A 105 2.35 2.79 12.15
N GLU A 106 2.63 3.30 10.95
CA GLU A 106 1.64 3.41 9.87
C GLU A 106 1.11 2.03 9.46
N ALA A 107 2.01 1.05 9.33
CA ALA A 107 1.66 -0.32 8.96
C ALA A 107 0.79 -1.00 10.03
N ILE A 108 1.10 -0.81 11.31
CA ILE A 108 0.28 -1.34 12.42
C ILE A 108 -1.13 -0.75 12.38
N ARG A 109 -1.25 0.58 12.29
CA ARG A 109 -2.56 1.24 12.22
C ARG A 109 -3.37 0.78 11.02
N ALA A 110 -2.72 0.64 9.86
CA ALA A 110 -3.39 0.16 8.66
C ALA A 110 -3.83 -1.31 8.78
N ALA A 111 -3.01 -2.16 9.39
CA ALA A 111 -3.38 -3.56 9.64
C ALA A 111 -4.57 -3.69 10.60
N GLU A 112 -4.61 -2.89 11.67
CA GLU A 112 -5.75 -2.82 12.60
C GLU A 112 -7.02 -2.37 11.88
N GLU A 113 -6.93 -1.35 11.03
CA GLU A 113 -8.06 -0.85 10.25
C GLU A 113 -8.57 -1.90 9.25
N ILE A 114 -7.67 -2.51 8.48
CA ILE A 114 -8.00 -3.58 7.53
C ILE A 114 -8.67 -4.74 8.27
N HIS A 115 -8.14 -5.15 9.42
CA HIS A 115 -8.72 -6.23 10.22
C HIS A 115 -10.13 -5.87 10.72
N ARG A 116 -10.32 -4.64 11.22
CA ARG A 116 -11.61 -4.15 11.69
C ARG A 116 -12.65 -4.15 10.57
N VAL A 117 -12.31 -3.62 9.40
CA VAL A 117 -13.20 -3.57 8.23
C VAL A 117 -13.52 -5.00 7.75
N ALA A 118 -12.53 -5.86 7.63
CA ALA A 118 -12.73 -7.26 7.22
C ALA A 118 -13.66 -8.01 8.18
N SER A 119 -13.51 -7.79 9.50
CA SER A 119 -14.39 -8.36 10.53
C SER A 119 -15.83 -7.87 10.37
N ASN A 120 -16.04 -6.56 10.22
CA ASN A 120 -17.37 -5.97 10.05
C ASN A 120 -18.09 -6.51 8.81
N VAL A 121 -17.40 -6.55 7.65
CA VAL A 121 -17.93 -7.12 6.41
C VAL A 121 -18.30 -8.60 6.60
N THR A 122 -17.44 -9.36 7.27
CA THR A 122 -17.68 -10.79 7.52
C THR A 122 -18.95 -11.00 8.35
N VAL A 123 -19.12 -10.25 9.44
CA VAL A 123 -20.30 -10.32 10.31
C VAL A 123 -21.57 -10.01 9.52
N GLU A 124 -21.56 -8.95 8.70
CA GLU A 124 -22.70 -8.55 7.88
C GLU A 124 -23.07 -9.61 6.83
N VAL A 125 -22.08 -10.15 6.11
CA VAL A 125 -22.29 -11.21 5.10
C VAL A 125 -22.89 -12.46 5.73
N PHE A 126 -22.39 -12.89 6.90
CA PHE A 126 -22.96 -14.05 7.59
C PHE A 126 -24.36 -13.77 8.16
N ALA A 127 -24.65 -12.55 8.61
CA ALA A 127 -26.00 -12.16 9.02
C ALA A 127 -26.99 -12.26 7.85
N SER A 128 -26.65 -11.69 6.69
CA SER A 128 -27.47 -11.75 5.48
C SER A 128 -27.67 -13.18 4.98
N LYS A 129 -26.62 -14.02 5.01
CA LYS A 129 -26.75 -15.45 4.65
C LYS A 129 -27.70 -16.21 5.57
N ARG A 130 -27.68 -15.94 6.87
CA ARG A 130 -28.62 -16.57 7.83
C ARG A 130 -30.06 -16.11 7.60
N ALA A 131 -30.26 -14.81 7.35
CA ALA A 131 -31.59 -14.26 7.08
C ALA A 131 -32.19 -14.80 5.77
N ALA A 132 -31.37 -15.00 4.73
CA ALA A 132 -31.80 -15.58 3.46
C ALA A 132 -32.09 -17.10 3.51
N ALA A 133 -31.68 -17.78 4.59
CA ALA A 133 -31.88 -19.22 4.80
C ALA A 133 -33.03 -19.53 5.78
N ALA A 134 -33.67 -18.50 6.34
CA ALA A 134 -34.84 -18.58 7.22
C ALA A 134 -36.11 -18.25 6.44
#